data_AF-A0A4U5NRY6-F1
#
_entry.id   AF-A0A4U5NRY6-F1
#
_cell.length_a   1.000
_cell.length_b   1.000
_cell.length_c   1.000
_cell.angle_alpha   90.00
_cell.angle_beta   90.00
_cell.angle_gamma   90.00
#
_symmetry.space_group_name_H-M   'P 1'
#
loop_
_entity.id
_entity.type
_entity.pdbx_description
1 polymer ?
#
loop_
_entity_poly.entity_id
_entity_poly.type
_entity_poly.pdbx_seq_one_letter_code
_entity_poly.pdbx_strand_id
1 'polypeptide(L)'
;MLSSCVPNGVQTEKYPPTMIDWKFRSVVKQGTAAICKNVGFTHVDGNVLELLTQMMLSHINEACCATKLVTENSGRTAATPSDALLALIDLGTDVSSLAEYFNKLKTTGSLVVCPPKKANPQAPPKSLKVGETRPHPQHIPTWMPPFPDPHTYIRTTVSGDPDTAYSKLRELNAQNQRNVDNALKNYMLRVHPSLSLFRGYEAKVREDARRKIEERRREKETQLLLQRRQLKRSKPKVENHDHLLDNFLEDGPEESEDVDMEQGEEPSEDNEVAEQIAYEQMFGLQETEMSILRTFIEPSCQILIPKDEDFPYVTALLAGDMQDEGEDTKPSTPINGGGTMGASK
;
A
#
# COMPACT_ATOMS: atom_id res chain seq x y z
N MET A 1 -21.62 -32.67 -28.22
CA MET A 1 -22.01 -31.36 -27.65
C MET A 1 -21.48 -31.30 -26.23
N LEU A 2 -20.23 -30.89 -26.05
CA LEU A 2 -19.60 -30.74 -24.74
C LEU A 2 -19.64 -29.25 -24.42
N SER A 3 -20.46 -28.92 -23.43
CA SER A 3 -20.69 -27.57 -22.94
C SER A 3 -19.42 -27.04 -22.30
N SER A 4 -18.85 -26.01 -22.92
CA SER A 4 -17.76 -25.20 -22.37
C SER A 4 -18.25 -24.53 -21.09
N CYS A 5 -17.84 -25.07 -19.94
CA CYS A 5 -17.93 -24.35 -18.68
C CYS A 5 -16.90 -23.22 -18.72
N VAL A 6 -17.37 -22.02 -18.99
CA VAL A 6 -16.66 -20.77 -18.71
C VAL A 6 -16.33 -20.76 -17.21
N PRO A 7 -15.06 -20.64 -16.79
CA PRO A 7 -14.78 -20.38 -15.39
C PRO A 7 -15.31 -18.98 -15.07
N ASN A 8 -16.39 -18.97 -14.30
CA ASN A 8 -17.00 -17.78 -13.74
C ASN A 8 -15.94 -16.90 -13.06
N GLY A 9 -16.17 -15.60 -13.19
CA GLY A 9 -15.36 -14.47 -12.74
C GLY A 9 -14.37 -14.73 -11.62
N VAL A 10 -13.17 -14.18 -11.82
CA VAL A 10 -12.19 -13.85 -10.78
C VAL A 10 -12.98 -13.40 -9.55
N GLN A 11 -13.02 -14.24 -8.51
CA GLN A 11 -13.64 -13.86 -7.25
C GLN A 11 -12.81 -12.72 -6.69
N THR A 12 -13.27 -11.49 -6.91
CA THR A 12 -12.77 -10.32 -6.20
C THR A 12 -13.01 -10.59 -4.72
N GLU A 13 -11.91 -10.71 -3.98
CA GLU A 13 -11.94 -11.01 -2.55
C GLU A 13 -12.93 -10.06 -1.84
N LYS A 14 -13.83 -10.63 -1.04
CA LYS A 14 -14.87 -9.89 -0.30
C LYS A 14 -14.30 -8.93 0.76
N TYR A 15 -12.98 -8.90 0.95
CA TYR A 15 -12.30 -8.11 1.95
C TYR A 15 -11.07 -7.44 1.33
N PRO A 16 -10.75 -6.20 1.71
CA PRO A 16 -9.51 -5.57 1.29
C PRO A 16 -8.30 -6.39 1.80
N PRO A 17 -7.24 -6.54 0.99
CA PRO A 17 -6.08 -7.34 1.35
C PRO A 17 -5.47 -6.83 2.66
N THR A 18 -5.33 -7.74 3.63
CA THR A 18 -4.85 -7.41 4.98
C THR A 18 -3.35 -7.12 4.98
N MET A 19 -2.83 -6.42 6.00
CA MET A 19 -1.39 -6.17 6.24
C MET A 19 -0.50 -7.43 6.31
N ILE A 20 -1.08 -8.62 6.29
CA ILE A 20 -0.36 -9.89 6.26
C ILE A 20 -0.30 -10.40 4.83
N ASP A 21 -1.37 -10.21 4.06
CA ASP A 21 -1.51 -10.71 2.69
C ASP A 21 -0.48 -10.09 1.74
N TRP A 22 -0.27 -8.77 1.83
CA TRP A 22 0.76 -8.11 0.99
C TRP A 22 2.18 -8.65 1.23
N LYS A 23 2.49 -9.12 2.45
CA LYS A 23 3.82 -9.70 2.76
C LYS A 23 4.01 -11.02 2.04
N PHE A 24 2.97 -11.87 2.03
CA PHE A 24 3.01 -13.15 1.34
C PHE A 24 2.99 -12.95 -0.18
N ARG A 25 2.18 -12.02 -0.69
CA ARG A 25 2.18 -11.62 -2.10
C ARG A 25 3.55 -11.13 -2.56
N SER A 26 4.23 -10.31 -1.75
CA SER A 26 5.58 -9.83 -2.04
C SER A 26 6.59 -10.98 -2.16
N VAL A 27 6.48 -12.01 -1.32
CA VAL A 27 7.33 -13.20 -1.40
C VAL A 27 7.06 -14.01 -2.68
N VAL A 28 5.79 -14.17 -3.08
CA VAL A 28 5.45 -14.84 -4.35
C VAL A 28 5.95 -14.02 -5.55
N LYS A 29 5.88 -12.69 -5.48
CA LYS A 29 6.44 -11.79 -6.49
C LYS A 29 7.95 -11.94 -6.61
N GLN A 30 8.68 -11.99 -5.48
CA GLN A 30 10.11 -12.27 -5.45
C GLN A 30 10.44 -13.65 -6.03
N GLY A 31 9.63 -14.68 -5.73
CA GLY A 31 9.77 -16.01 -6.34
C GLY A 31 9.56 -16.01 -7.84
N THR A 32 8.57 -15.28 -8.33
CA THR A 32 8.31 -15.12 -9.76
C THR A 32 9.47 -14.42 -10.46
N ALA A 33 9.98 -13.33 -9.88
CA ALA A 33 11.15 -12.63 -10.38
C ALA A 33 12.42 -13.50 -10.38
N ALA A 34 12.62 -14.31 -9.33
CA ALA A 34 13.71 -15.27 -9.24
C ALA A 34 13.66 -16.33 -10.36
N ILE A 35 12.46 -16.84 -10.67
CA ILE A 35 12.26 -17.76 -11.80
C ILE A 35 12.60 -17.07 -13.13
N CYS A 36 12.13 -15.84 -13.36
CA CYS A 36 12.47 -15.07 -14.56
C CYS A 36 13.99 -14.86 -14.69
N LYS A 37 14.68 -14.52 -13.60
CA LYS A 37 16.13 -14.37 -13.59
C LYS A 37 16.85 -15.68 -13.89
N ASN A 38 16.39 -16.82 -13.35
CA ASN A 38 16.97 -18.14 -13.64
C ASN A 38 16.79 -18.58 -15.10
N VAL A 39 15.75 -18.08 -15.78
CA VAL A 39 15.55 -18.31 -17.22
C VAL A 39 16.49 -17.44 -18.07
N GLY A 40 17.04 -16.35 -17.51
CA GLY A 40 17.98 -15.44 -18.18
C GLY A 40 17.40 -14.07 -18.52
N PHE A 41 16.22 -13.70 -18.00
CA PHE A 41 15.67 -12.36 -18.19
C PHE A 41 16.42 -11.33 -17.34
N THR A 42 16.89 -10.25 -17.96
CA THR A 42 17.57 -9.12 -17.28
C THR A 42 16.59 -8.04 -16.83
N HIS A 43 15.56 -7.75 -17.64
CA HIS A 43 14.55 -6.72 -17.39
C HIS A 43 13.14 -7.26 -17.56
N VAL A 44 12.23 -6.83 -16.67
CA VAL A 44 10.80 -7.17 -16.70
C VAL A 44 9.99 -5.94 -16.33
N ASP A 45 8.92 -5.65 -17.06
CA ASP A 45 7.99 -4.58 -16.71
C ASP A 45 7.22 -4.91 -15.42
N GLY A 46 6.99 -3.90 -14.58
CA GLY A 46 6.33 -4.05 -13.29
C GLY A 46 4.90 -4.60 -13.41
N ASN A 47 4.16 -4.21 -14.46
CA ASN A 47 2.80 -4.69 -14.71
C ASN A 47 2.78 -6.16 -15.12
N VAL A 48 3.73 -6.58 -15.96
CA VAL A 48 3.87 -7.98 -16.41
C VAL A 48 4.28 -8.87 -15.24
N LEU A 49 5.22 -8.42 -14.40
CA LEU A 49 5.62 -9.15 -13.21
C LEU A 49 4.44 -9.32 -12.24
N GLU A 50 3.60 -8.30 -12.08
CA GLU A 50 2.40 -8.38 -11.25
C GLU A 50 1.38 -9.37 -11.81
N LEU A 51 1.17 -9.36 -13.13
CA LEU A 51 0.30 -10.32 -13.81
C LEU A 51 0.80 -11.76 -13.66
N LEU A 52 2.10 -12.00 -13.88
CA LEU A 52 2.72 -13.31 -13.69
C LEU A 52 2.60 -13.79 -12.25
N THR A 53 2.79 -12.89 -11.29
CA THR A 53 2.60 -13.19 -9.86
C THR A 53 1.17 -13.62 -9.58
N GLN A 54 0.18 -12.92 -10.15
CA GLN A 54 -1.23 -13.28 -10.00
C GLN A 54 -1.56 -14.62 -10.65
N MET A 55 -1.00 -14.90 -11.84
CA MET A 55 -1.16 -16.19 -12.52
C MET A 55 -0.54 -17.33 -11.73
N MET A 56 0.67 -17.14 -11.18
CA MET A 56 1.34 -18.11 -10.32
C MET A 56 0.48 -18.43 -9.09
N LEU A 57 -0.06 -17.40 -8.43
CA LEU A 57 -0.92 -17.58 -7.26
C LEU A 57 -2.23 -18.31 -7.61
N SER A 58 -2.84 -17.96 -8.74
CA SER A 58 -4.03 -18.65 -9.25
C SER A 58 -3.76 -20.14 -9.51
N HIS A 59 -2.62 -20.44 -10.12
CA HIS A 59 -2.23 -21.82 -10.41
C HIS A 59 -1.95 -22.64 -9.14
N ILE A 60 -1.28 -22.05 -8.15
CA ILE A 60 -1.07 -22.69 -6.84
C ILE A 60 -2.42 -23.02 -6.18
N ASN A 61 -3.37 -22.08 -6.21
CA ASN A 61 -4.70 -22.29 -5.65
C ASN A 61 -5.47 -23.38 -6.40
N GLU A 62 -5.39 -23.39 -7.72
CA GLU A 62 -6.02 -24.41 -8.56
C GLU A 62 -5.44 -25.81 -8.27
N ALA A 63 -4.11 -25.93 -8.18
CA ALA A 63 -3.45 -27.18 -7.81
C ALA A 63 -3.83 -27.66 -6.40
N CYS A 64 -3.96 -26.74 -5.43
CA CYS A 64 -4.43 -27.05 -4.08
C CYS A 64 -5.89 -27.52 -4.08
N CYS A 65 -6.76 -26.86 -4.84
CA CYS A 65 -8.16 -27.24 -4.99
C CYS A 65 -8.34 -28.61 -5.65
N ALA A 66 -7.58 -28.90 -6.72
CA ALA A 66 -7.59 -30.21 -7.37
C ALA A 66 -7.07 -31.30 -6.43
N THR A 67 -5.98 -31.04 -5.69
CA THR A 67 -5.46 -31.96 -4.67
C THR A 67 -6.53 -32.26 -3.62
N LYS A 68 -7.21 -31.21 -3.13
CA LYS A 68 -8.33 -31.35 -2.18
C LYS A 68 -9.44 -32.24 -2.76
N LEU A 69 -9.85 -32.01 -4.01
CA LEU A 69 -10.89 -32.79 -4.67
C LEU A 69 -10.52 -34.28 -4.74
N VAL A 70 -9.27 -34.61 -5.11
CA VAL A 70 -8.77 -36.00 -5.14
C VAL A 70 -8.79 -36.64 -3.75
N THR A 71 -8.43 -35.88 -2.71
CA THR A 71 -8.44 -36.38 -1.32
C THR A 71 -9.86 -36.65 -0.82
N GLU A 72 -10.79 -35.75 -1.11
CA GLU A 72 -12.20 -35.88 -0.73
C GLU A 72 -12.87 -37.03 -1.48
N ASN A 73 -12.56 -37.20 -2.77
CA ASN A 73 -13.02 -38.34 -3.57
C ASN A 73 -12.51 -39.69 -3.02
N SER A 74 -11.35 -39.68 -2.37
CA SER A 74 -10.80 -40.84 -1.66
C SER A 74 -11.42 -41.06 -0.26
N GLY A 75 -12.34 -40.20 0.17
CA GLY A 75 -12.95 -40.22 1.51
C GLY A 75 -12.00 -39.82 2.64
N ARG A 76 -10.85 -39.22 2.32
CA ARG A 76 -9.82 -38.80 3.29
C ARG A 76 -9.82 -37.28 3.44
N THR A 77 -9.41 -36.79 4.60
CA THR A 77 -9.20 -35.36 4.87
C THR A 77 -7.74 -34.93 4.79
N ALA A 78 -6.80 -35.89 4.90
CA ALA A 78 -5.37 -35.63 4.82
C ALA A 78 -4.82 -35.96 3.42
N ALA A 79 -4.19 -34.96 2.80
CA ALA A 79 -3.55 -35.09 1.49
C ALA A 79 -2.25 -35.90 1.57
N THR A 80 -2.09 -36.85 0.64
CA THR A 80 -0.86 -37.60 0.41
C THR A 80 -0.13 -37.04 -0.82
N PRO A 81 1.19 -37.23 -0.96
CA PRO A 81 1.93 -36.74 -2.13
C PRO A 81 1.41 -37.35 -3.45
N SER A 82 0.85 -38.57 -3.40
CA SER A 82 0.20 -39.20 -4.56
C SER A 82 -1.05 -38.45 -5.01
N ASP A 83 -1.81 -37.86 -4.07
CA ASP A 83 -3.00 -37.05 -4.40
C ASP A 83 -2.59 -35.76 -5.12
N ALA A 84 -1.50 -35.13 -4.68
CA ALA A 84 -0.94 -33.94 -5.32
C ALA A 84 -0.38 -34.24 -6.72
N LEU A 85 0.29 -35.40 -6.88
CA LEU A 85 0.80 -35.83 -8.18
C LEU A 85 -0.33 -36.11 -9.18
N LEU A 86 -1.42 -36.75 -8.73
CA LEU A 86 -2.60 -36.98 -9.57
C LEU A 86 -3.30 -35.67 -9.94
N ALA A 87 -3.42 -34.74 -9.00
CA ALA A 87 -3.95 -33.41 -9.26
C ALA A 87 -3.12 -32.63 -10.29
N LEU A 88 -1.79 -32.69 -10.19
CA LEU A 88 -0.88 -32.06 -11.16
C LEU A 88 -1.03 -32.66 -12.56
N ILE A 89 -1.23 -33.98 -12.67
CA ILE A 89 -1.52 -34.64 -13.95
C ILE A 89 -2.87 -34.18 -14.50
N ASP A 90 -3.89 -34.02 -13.65
CA ASP A 90 -5.23 -33.56 -14.04
C ASP A 90 -5.22 -32.10 -14.54
N LEU A 91 -4.38 -31.24 -13.95
CA LEU A 91 -4.10 -29.89 -14.45
C LEU A 91 -3.27 -29.87 -15.75
N GLY A 92 -2.80 -31.02 -16.23
CA GLY A 92 -2.03 -31.14 -17.47
C GLY A 92 -0.54 -30.83 -17.32
N THR A 93 0.03 -30.91 -16.11
CA THR A 93 1.47 -30.72 -15.89
C THR A 93 2.22 -32.06 -16.02
N ASP A 94 3.33 -32.07 -16.77
CA ASP A 94 4.16 -33.26 -16.92
C ASP A 94 5.07 -33.46 -15.71
N VAL A 95 4.63 -34.30 -14.78
CA VAL A 95 5.36 -34.67 -13.56
C VAL A 95 6.63 -35.48 -13.83
N SER A 96 6.78 -36.08 -15.02
CA SER A 96 7.97 -36.87 -15.38
C SER A 96 9.19 -35.98 -15.56
N SER A 97 8.99 -34.80 -16.17
CA SER A 97 10.04 -33.78 -16.40
C SER A 97 10.55 -33.12 -15.11
N LEU A 98 9.85 -33.28 -13.99
CA LEU A 98 10.15 -32.59 -12.74
C LEU A 98 11.53 -32.98 -12.18
N ALA A 99 11.93 -34.25 -12.32
CA ALA A 99 13.23 -34.72 -11.87
C ALA A 99 14.39 -34.07 -12.66
N GLU A 100 14.23 -33.92 -13.98
CA GLU A 100 15.18 -33.23 -14.84
C GLU A 100 15.26 -31.75 -14.50
N TYR A 101 14.11 -31.11 -14.25
CA TYR A 101 14.03 -29.72 -13.84
C TYR A 101 14.77 -29.46 -12.52
N PHE A 102 14.63 -30.34 -11.51
CA PHE A 102 15.38 -30.23 -10.27
C PHE A 102 16.89 -30.41 -10.44
N ASN A 103 17.32 -31.27 -11.36
CA ASN A 103 18.74 -31.42 -11.68
C ASN A 103 19.29 -30.16 -12.36
N LYS A 104 18.54 -29.56 -13.29
CA LYS A 104 18.91 -28.28 -13.92
C LYS A 104 19.05 -27.15 -12.88
N LEU A 105 18.09 -27.05 -11.94
CA LEU A 105 18.12 -26.07 -10.86
C LEU A 105 19.36 -26.19 -9.96
N LYS A 106 19.84 -27.41 -9.69
CA LYS A 106 21.07 -27.62 -8.92
C LYS A 106 22.31 -27.08 -9.63
N THR A 107 22.36 -27.20 -10.96
CA THR A 107 23.52 -26.78 -11.78
C THR A 107 23.51 -25.27 -12.05
N THR A 108 22.34 -24.69 -12.36
CA THR A 108 22.20 -23.25 -12.65
C THR A 108 22.23 -22.39 -11.38
N GLY A 109 22.02 -22.99 -10.21
CA GLY A 109 21.83 -22.26 -8.96
C GLY A 109 20.37 -21.79 -8.83
N SER A 110 19.80 -21.96 -7.64
CA SER A 110 18.45 -21.48 -7.34
C SER A 110 18.55 -20.27 -6.42
N LEU A 111 18.00 -19.14 -6.86
CA LEU A 111 17.85 -17.95 -6.03
C LEU A 111 16.88 -18.25 -4.88
N VAL A 112 17.40 -18.27 -3.66
CA VAL A 112 16.62 -18.58 -2.45
C VAL A 112 15.82 -17.34 -2.04
N VAL A 113 14.50 -17.43 -2.13
CA VAL A 113 13.60 -16.40 -1.61
C VAL A 113 13.44 -16.57 -0.10
N CYS A 114 13.73 -15.52 0.66
CA CYS A 114 13.59 -15.55 2.10
C CYS A 114 12.10 -15.61 2.51
N PRO A 115 11.74 -16.42 3.53
CA PRO A 115 10.37 -16.45 4.02
C PRO A 115 9.96 -15.09 4.59
N PRO A 116 8.66 -14.74 4.57
CA PRO A 116 8.19 -13.46 5.08
C PRO A 116 8.46 -13.38 6.58
N LYS A 117 9.12 -12.30 7.01
CA LYS A 117 9.37 -12.02 8.43
C LYS A 117 8.03 -11.87 9.16
N LYS A 118 7.60 -12.93 9.84
CA LYS A 118 6.44 -12.88 10.74
C LYS A 118 6.82 -11.96 11.90
N ALA A 119 6.19 -10.79 11.96
CA ALA A 119 6.28 -9.97 13.16
C ALA A 119 5.69 -10.82 14.29
N ASN A 120 6.44 -10.98 15.39
CA ASN A 120 5.93 -11.68 16.55
C ASN A 120 4.65 -10.92 16.97
N PRO A 121 3.46 -11.55 17.00
CA PRO A 121 2.25 -10.85 17.39
C PRO A 121 2.52 -10.25 18.77
N GLN A 122 2.42 -8.92 18.87
CA GLN A 122 2.54 -8.28 20.17
C GLN A 122 1.52 -8.94 21.07
N ALA A 123 1.98 -9.39 22.24
CA ALA A 123 1.08 -10.00 23.21
C ALA A 123 -0.10 -9.04 23.39
N PRO A 124 -1.34 -9.50 23.20
CA PRO A 124 -2.49 -8.62 23.34
C PRO A 124 -2.39 -7.93 24.70
N PRO A 125 -2.68 -6.63 24.78
CA PRO A 125 -2.59 -5.91 26.04
C PRO A 125 -3.38 -6.69 27.08
N LYS A 126 -2.71 -7.04 28.18
CA LYS A 126 -3.37 -7.73 29.31
C LYS A 126 -4.55 -6.85 29.72
N SER A 127 -5.76 -7.36 29.56
CA SER A 127 -6.94 -6.70 30.09
C SER A 127 -6.75 -6.53 31.59
N LEU A 128 -7.05 -5.33 32.10
CA LEU A 128 -7.09 -5.09 33.52
C LEU A 128 -8.17 -5.99 34.10
N LYS A 129 -7.77 -6.93 34.96
CA LYS A 129 -8.69 -7.76 35.74
C LYS A 129 -9.08 -6.96 36.99
N VAL A 130 -10.37 -6.75 37.18
CA VAL A 130 -10.95 -6.02 38.30
C VAL A 130 -11.77 -7.01 39.15
N GLY A 131 -11.15 -7.51 40.23
CA GLY A 131 -11.78 -8.46 41.13
C GLY A 131 -11.48 -9.92 40.81
N GLU A 132 -12.11 -10.83 41.55
CA GLU A 132 -11.83 -12.26 41.49
C GLU A 132 -12.65 -12.92 40.37
N THR A 133 -11.96 -13.70 39.52
CA THR A 133 -12.61 -14.51 38.48
C THR A 133 -13.46 -15.59 39.13
N ARG A 134 -14.77 -15.58 38.86
CA ARG A 134 -15.68 -16.61 39.39
C ARG A 134 -15.39 -17.95 38.69
N PRO A 135 -15.20 -19.05 39.43
CA PRO A 135 -15.04 -20.37 38.81
C PRO A 135 -16.33 -20.75 38.07
N HIS A 136 -16.20 -21.62 37.07
CA HIS A 136 -17.36 -22.19 36.40
C HIS A 136 -18.24 -22.96 37.40
N PRO A 137 -19.58 -22.76 37.35
CA PRO A 137 -20.54 -23.65 38.01
C PRO A 137 -20.34 -25.10 37.60
N GLN A 138 -20.72 -26.06 38.45
CA GLN A 138 -20.51 -27.50 38.21
C GLN A 138 -21.15 -28.04 36.92
N HIS A 139 -22.20 -27.38 36.41
CA HIS A 139 -22.86 -27.77 35.15
C HIS A 139 -22.15 -27.23 33.90
N ILE A 140 -21.11 -26.39 34.05
CA ILE A 140 -20.34 -25.82 32.95
C ILE A 140 -18.97 -26.50 32.91
N PRO A 141 -18.60 -27.13 31.77
CA PRO A 141 -17.31 -27.79 31.64
C PRO A 141 -16.12 -26.82 31.76
N THR A 142 -15.05 -27.28 32.41
CA THR A 142 -13.82 -26.49 32.62
C THR A 142 -13.07 -26.13 31.32
N TRP A 143 -13.31 -26.82 30.21
CA TRP A 143 -12.71 -26.50 28.90
C TRP A 143 -13.36 -25.28 28.22
N MET A 144 -14.50 -24.82 28.72
CA MET A 144 -15.17 -23.62 28.22
C MET A 144 -14.37 -22.37 28.64
N PRO A 145 -14.36 -21.29 27.84
CA PRO A 145 -13.73 -20.04 28.24
C PRO A 145 -14.21 -19.56 29.62
N PRO A 146 -13.33 -18.97 30.44
CA PRO A 146 -13.71 -18.43 31.74
C PRO A 146 -14.80 -17.38 31.56
N PHE A 147 -15.69 -17.27 32.54
CA PHE A 147 -16.62 -16.14 32.56
C PHE A 147 -15.85 -14.82 32.58
N PRO A 148 -16.35 -13.79 31.88
CA PRO A 148 -15.72 -12.49 31.94
C PRO A 148 -15.81 -11.94 33.37
N ASP A 149 -14.99 -10.93 33.63
CA ASP A 149 -14.93 -10.25 34.91
C ASP A 149 -16.33 -9.83 35.37
N PRO A 150 -16.71 -10.01 36.66
CA PRO A 150 -17.96 -9.49 37.21
C PRO A 150 -18.28 -8.05 36.80
N HIS A 151 -17.27 -7.15 36.71
CA HIS A 151 -17.46 -5.77 36.29
C HIS A 151 -17.77 -5.59 34.79
N THR A 152 -17.60 -6.63 33.98
CA THR A 152 -18.02 -6.64 32.56
C THR A 152 -19.54 -6.54 32.40
N TYR A 153 -20.29 -7.15 33.33
CA TYR A 153 -21.76 -7.20 33.29
C TYR A 153 -22.43 -6.42 34.41
N ILE A 154 -21.67 -5.89 35.36
CA ILE A 154 -22.20 -4.90 36.29
C ILE A 154 -22.47 -3.64 35.47
N ARG A 155 -23.75 -3.41 35.19
CA ARG A 155 -24.24 -2.11 34.76
C ARG A 155 -24.04 -1.17 35.94
N THR A 156 -22.84 -0.60 36.08
CA THR A 156 -22.65 0.58 36.92
C THR A 156 -23.57 1.64 36.37
N THR A 157 -24.72 1.83 37.01
CA THR A 157 -25.52 3.04 36.82
C THR A 157 -24.57 4.17 37.13
N VAL A 158 -24.18 4.94 36.11
CA VAL A 158 -23.41 6.17 36.29
C VAL A 158 -24.23 7.00 37.27
N SER A 159 -23.83 6.98 38.54
CA SER A 159 -24.59 7.59 39.62
C SER A 159 -24.15 9.04 39.63
N GLY A 160 -24.93 9.84 38.93
CA GLY A 160 -24.68 11.25 38.74
C GLY A 160 -25.68 11.71 37.70
N ASP A 161 -26.79 12.29 38.16
CA ASP A 161 -27.63 13.05 37.25
C ASP A 161 -26.72 14.08 36.59
N PRO A 162 -26.72 14.17 35.24
CA PRO A 162 -25.94 15.21 34.57
C PRO A 162 -26.35 16.54 35.18
N ASP A 163 -25.39 17.43 35.41
CA ASP A 163 -25.71 18.71 36.04
C ASP A 163 -26.74 19.47 35.20
N THR A 164 -28.00 19.45 35.66
CA THR A 164 -29.14 20.05 34.99
C THR A 164 -29.24 21.55 35.27
N ALA A 165 -28.24 22.15 35.92
CA ALA A 165 -28.20 23.59 36.11
C ALA A 165 -28.37 24.29 34.76
N TYR A 166 -29.39 25.14 34.66
CA TYR A 166 -29.76 25.84 33.43
C TYR A 166 -28.58 26.57 32.77
N SER A 167 -27.68 27.15 33.59
CA SER A 167 -26.47 27.84 33.11
C SER A 167 -25.55 26.91 32.32
N LYS A 168 -25.29 25.69 32.83
CA LYS A 168 -24.40 24.72 32.19
C LYS A 168 -25.01 24.13 30.93
N LEU A 169 -26.32 23.86 30.96
CA LEU A 169 -27.05 23.40 29.75
C LEU A 169 -27.02 24.46 28.64
N ARG A 170 -27.20 25.74 28.99
CA ARG A 170 -27.12 26.84 28.02
C ARG A 170 -25.69 27.00 27.48
N GLU A 171 -24.68 26.92 28.32
CA GLU A 171 -23.27 26.97 27.91
C GLU A 171 -22.91 25.81 26.97
N LEU A 172 -23.28 24.58 27.32
CA LEU A 172 -23.06 23.39 26.50
C LEU A 172 -23.77 23.50 25.14
N ASN A 173 -25.03 23.96 25.13
CA ASN A 173 -25.77 24.14 23.88
C ASN A 173 -25.12 25.22 23.00
N ALA A 174 -24.68 26.33 23.59
CA ALA A 174 -23.96 27.38 22.87
C ALA A 174 -22.61 26.88 22.31
N GLN A 175 -21.89 26.05 23.07
CA GLN A 175 -20.64 25.44 22.63
C GLN A 175 -20.88 24.44 21.49
N ASN A 176 -21.90 23.59 21.61
CA ASN A 176 -22.31 22.66 20.55
C ASN A 176 -22.69 23.41 19.27
N GLN A 177 -23.47 24.48 19.36
CA GLN A 177 -23.81 25.29 18.20
C GLN A 177 -22.56 25.89 17.53
N ARG A 178 -21.65 26.47 18.32
CA ARG A 178 -20.36 26.99 17.80
C ARG A 178 -19.53 25.90 17.13
N ASN A 179 -19.49 24.70 17.71
CA ASN A 179 -18.76 23.56 17.16
C ASN A 179 -19.37 23.11 15.82
N VAL A 180 -20.70 23.03 15.73
CA VAL A 180 -21.42 22.70 14.50
C VAL A 180 -21.15 23.76 13.42
N ASP A 181 -21.27 25.03 13.76
CA ASP A 181 -21.02 26.13 12.83
C ASP A 181 -19.57 26.12 12.33
N ASN A 182 -18.60 25.88 13.23
CA ASN A 182 -17.18 25.80 12.87
C ASN A 182 -16.87 24.57 12.02
N ALA A 183 -17.46 23.42 12.34
CA ALA A 183 -17.31 22.20 11.54
C ALA A 183 -17.86 22.40 10.12
N LEU A 184 -19.05 23.00 10.00
CA LEU A 184 -19.64 23.30 8.70
C LEU A 184 -18.80 24.30 7.90
N LYS A 185 -18.34 25.39 8.53
CA LYS A 185 -17.43 26.36 7.89
C LYS A 185 -16.16 25.68 7.38
N ASN A 186 -15.53 24.85 8.21
CA ASN A 186 -14.32 24.11 7.86
C ASN A 186 -14.54 23.15 6.68
N TYR A 187 -15.68 22.47 6.68
CA TYR A 187 -16.07 21.56 5.60
C TYR A 187 -16.29 22.33 4.29
N MET A 188 -17.11 23.40 4.32
CA MET A 188 -17.40 24.23 3.14
C MET A 188 -16.12 24.82 2.54
N LEU A 189 -15.21 25.37 3.38
CA LEU A 189 -13.91 25.88 2.95
C LEU A 189 -12.94 24.79 2.45
N ARG A 190 -13.23 23.51 2.69
CA ARG A 190 -12.45 22.39 2.13
C ARG A 190 -12.99 21.91 0.79
N VAL A 191 -14.31 21.93 0.62
CA VAL A 191 -14.97 21.44 -0.59
C VAL A 191 -15.04 22.49 -1.69
N HIS A 192 -15.12 23.77 -1.34
CA HIS A 192 -15.34 24.86 -2.29
C HIS A 192 -14.13 25.80 -2.39
N PRO A 193 -13.93 26.45 -3.55
CA PRO A 193 -12.87 27.44 -3.71
C PRO A 193 -13.11 28.62 -2.77
N SER A 194 -12.07 29.01 -2.05
CA SER A 194 -12.11 30.09 -1.05
C SER A 194 -10.99 31.08 -1.26
N LEU A 195 -11.26 32.34 -0.96
CA LEU A 195 -10.31 33.45 -1.00
C LEU A 195 -10.02 33.95 0.42
N SER A 196 -8.76 34.18 0.76
CA SER A 196 -8.42 34.87 2.01
C SER A 196 -8.72 36.36 1.92
N LEU A 197 -9.27 36.92 3.00
CA LEU A 197 -9.43 38.35 3.22
C LEU A 197 -8.09 39.08 3.24
N PHE A 198 -7.05 38.42 3.75
CA PHE A 198 -5.71 39.00 3.91
C PHE A 198 -4.73 38.41 2.89
N ARG A 199 -4.91 38.76 1.61
CA ARG A 199 -4.11 38.22 0.48
C ARG A 199 -2.59 38.37 0.67
N GLY A 200 -2.13 39.50 1.22
CA GLY A 200 -0.71 39.73 1.48
C GLY A 200 -0.13 38.88 2.61
N TYR A 201 -0.93 38.57 3.63
CA TYR A 201 -0.53 37.65 4.70
C TYR A 201 -0.54 36.20 4.20
N GLU A 202 -1.57 35.81 3.47
CA GLU A 202 -1.67 34.49 2.83
C GLU A 202 -0.48 34.20 1.93
N ALA A 203 -0.05 35.17 1.10
CA ALA A 203 1.12 35.02 0.24
C ALA A 203 2.41 34.73 1.03
N LYS A 204 2.63 35.43 2.16
CA LYS A 204 3.77 35.18 3.05
C LYS A 204 3.71 33.80 3.70
N VAL A 205 2.54 33.41 4.22
CA VAL A 205 2.37 32.08 4.83
C VAL A 205 2.54 30.97 3.80
N ARG A 206 2.11 31.19 2.56
CA ARG A 206 2.32 30.26 1.44
C ARG A 206 3.79 30.08 1.10
N GLU A 207 4.56 31.17 1.09
CA GLU A 207 6.01 31.13 0.91
C GLU A 207 6.70 30.38 2.06
N ASP A 208 6.31 30.67 3.30
CA ASP A 208 6.79 29.96 4.49
C ASP A 208 6.44 28.47 4.49
N ALA A 209 5.23 28.11 4.05
CA ALA A 209 4.78 26.74 3.91
C ALA A 209 5.60 25.98 2.87
N ARG A 210 5.85 26.59 1.71
CA ARG A 210 6.71 26.03 0.65
C ARG A 210 8.13 25.82 1.16
N ARG A 211 8.69 26.80 1.88
CA ARG A 211 10.00 26.68 2.51
C ARG A 211 10.05 25.53 3.51
N LYS A 212 9.05 25.40 4.39
CA LYS A 212 8.97 24.29 5.37
C LYS A 212 8.82 22.91 4.73
N ILE A 213 8.04 22.80 3.66
CA ILE A 213 7.89 21.55 2.90
C ILE A 213 9.23 21.17 2.27
N GLU A 214 9.90 22.14 1.66
CA GLU A 214 11.19 21.95 1.00
C GLU A 214 12.32 21.63 1.97
N GLU A 215 12.38 22.31 3.13
CA GLU A 215 13.32 21.99 4.22
C GLU A 215 13.11 20.57 4.72
N ARG A 216 11.87 20.15 5.02
CA ARG A 216 11.59 18.77 5.41
C ARG A 216 11.87 17.77 4.30
N ARG A 217 11.65 18.13 3.03
CA ARG A 217 12.01 17.29 1.89
C ARG A 217 13.52 17.06 1.88
N ARG A 218 14.32 18.12 2.06
CA ARG A 218 15.78 18.02 2.19
C ARG A 218 16.20 17.21 3.41
N GLU A 219 15.59 17.43 4.56
CA GLU A 219 15.88 16.65 5.77
C GLU A 219 15.59 15.17 5.54
N LYS A 220 14.44 14.83 4.95
CA LYS A 220 14.10 13.45 4.57
C LYS A 220 15.11 12.88 3.58
N GLU A 221 15.50 13.63 2.56
CA GLU A 221 16.51 13.20 1.58
C GLU A 221 17.88 12.97 2.23
N THR A 222 18.31 13.86 3.13
CA THR A 222 19.58 13.71 3.86
C THR A 222 19.53 12.52 4.82
N GLN A 223 18.42 12.31 5.52
CA GLN A 223 18.19 11.18 6.42
C GLN A 223 18.23 9.87 5.64
N LEU A 224 17.55 9.83 4.49
CA LEU A 224 17.51 8.70 3.56
C LEU A 224 18.91 8.39 3.02
N LEU A 225 19.67 9.42 2.62
CA LEU A 225 21.05 9.28 2.17
C LEU A 225 21.96 8.72 3.28
N LEU A 226 21.80 9.19 4.51
CA LEU A 226 22.54 8.69 5.68
C LEU A 226 22.16 7.23 6.00
N GLN A 227 20.89 6.88 5.94
CA GLN A 227 20.38 5.52 6.14
C GLN A 227 20.94 4.57 5.07
N ARG A 228 20.91 4.97 3.79
CA ARG A 228 21.54 4.23 2.68
C ARG A 228 23.04 4.06 2.92
N ARG A 229 23.74 5.09 3.42
CA ARG A 229 25.17 5.00 3.77
C ARG A 229 25.45 4.05 4.94
N GLN A 230 24.57 4.00 5.94
CA GLN A 230 24.72 3.08 7.07
C GLN A 230 24.48 1.62 6.66
N LEU A 231 23.44 1.35 5.86
CA LEU A 231 23.15 0.02 5.31
C LEU A 231 24.31 -0.52 4.44
N LYS A 232 24.95 0.35 3.66
CA LYS A 232 26.17 0.00 2.91
C LYS A 232 27.36 -0.36 3.81
N ARG A 233 27.47 0.24 5.00
CA ARG A 233 28.57 -0.03 5.95
C ARG A 233 28.36 -1.29 6.80
N SER A 234 27.11 -1.73 6.99
CA SER A 234 26.81 -2.93 7.78
C SER A 234 26.90 -4.25 7.02
N LYS A 235 27.10 -4.24 5.69
CA LYS A 235 27.35 -5.46 4.90
C LYS A 235 28.83 -5.88 5.03
N PRO A 236 29.17 -7.10 5.50
CA PRO A 236 30.56 -7.55 5.60
C PRO A 236 31.17 -7.74 4.19
N LYS A 237 32.39 -7.22 3.99
CA LYS A 237 33.21 -7.54 2.80
C LYS A 237 33.60 -9.01 2.84
N VAL A 238 33.21 -9.77 1.82
CA VAL A 238 33.79 -11.09 1.55
C VAL A 238 35.10 -10.85 0.81
N GLU A 239 36.23 -11.19 1.44
CA GLU A 239 37.55 -11.20 0.81
C GLU A 239 37.69 -12.48 -0.02
N ASN A 240 37.82 -12.35 -1.35
CA ASN A 240 38.18 -13.46 -2.22
C ASN A 240 39.70 -13.58 -2.28
N HIS A 241 40.22 -14.68 -1.74
CA HIS A 241 41.56 -15.19 -1.98
C HIS A 241 41.49 -16.14 -3.18
N ASP A 242 42.48 -16.08 -4.08
CA ASP A 242 43.06 -17.19 -4.89
C ASP A 242 43.96 -16.57 -6.00
N HIS A 243 45.30 -16.50 -5.82
CA HIS A 243 46.36 -17.42 -6.28
C HIS A 243 46.32 -17.76 -7.79
N LEU A 244 47.20 -17.21 -8.65
CA LEU A 244 48.62 -17.53 -8.94
C LEU A 244 48.82 -18.83 -9.73
N LEU A 245 49.12 -18.70 -11.04
CA LEU A 245 49.91 -19.56 -11.95
C LEU A 245 50.16 -18.72 -13.24
N ASP A 246 51.35 -18.18 -13.53
CA ASP A 246 52.62 -18.77 -13.99
C ASP A 246 52.72 -18.95 -15.54
N ASN A 247 53.47 -18.03 -16.15
CA ASN A 247 54.33 -18.08 -17.35
C ASN A 247 54.04 -19.06 -18.53
N PHE A 248 54.04 -18.55 -19.77
CA PHE A 248 55.09 -18.78 -20.81
C PHE A 248 54.68 -18.34 -22.25
N LEU A 249 55.63 -17.66 -22.90
CA LEU A 249 55.95 -17.59 -24.35
C LEU A 249 55.34 -16.51 -25.29
N GLU A 250 56.26 -16.05 -26.15
CA GLU A 250 56.32 -14.90 -27.08
C GLU A 250 55.55 -15.02 -28.42
N ASP A 251 55.42 -13.84 -29.05
CA ASP A 251 55.42 -13.49 -30.48
C ASP A 251 54.16 -13.59 -31.36
N GLY A 252 53.84 -12.45 -32.00
CA GLY A 252 53.11 -12.35 -33.28
C GLY A 252 51.87 -11.42 -33.25
N PRO A 253 51.83 -10.32 -34.03
CA PRO A 253 50.67 -9.43 -34.13
C PRO A 253 49.77 -9.85 -35.30
N GLU A 254 48.44 -9.92 -35.11
CA GLU A 254 47.48 -9.73 -36.21
C GLU A 254 46.04 -9.49 -35.69
N GLU A 255 45.47 -8.45 -36.28
CA GLU A 255 44.09 -7.93 -36.40
C GLU A 255 42.92 -8.74 -35.82
N SER A 256 42.07 -8.08 -35.01
CA SER A 256 40.61 -8.25 -35.07
C SER A 256 39.85 -7.10 -34.37
N GLU A 257 39.10 -6.40 -35.21
CA GLU A 257 37.77 -5.78 -35.05
C GLU A 257 37.25 -5.45 -33.63
N ASP A 258 36.96 -4.15 -33.45
CA ASP A 258 36.21 -3.57 -32.34
C ASP A 258 34.82 -4.21 -32.19
N VAL A 259 34.58 -4.88 -31.06
CA VAL A 259 33.24 -5.20 -30.57
C VAL A 259 33.13 -4.68 -29.13
N ASP A 260 32.48 -3.54 -28.99
CA ASP A 260 32.14 -2.93 -27.70
C ASP A 260 31.28 -3.89 -26.86
N MET A 261 31.90 -4.41 -25.80
CA MET A 261 31.25 -5.15 -24.72
C MET A 261 30.39 -4.21 -23.88
N GLU A 262 29.10 -4.09 -24.20
CA GLU A 262 28.11 -3.53 -23.28
C GLU A 262 27.91 -4.48 -22.09
N GLN A 263 28.53 -4.13 -20.96
CA GLN A 263 28.32 -4.78 -19.67
C GLN A 263 26.87 -4.55 -19.23
N GLY A 264 26.07 -5.62 -19.22
CA GLY A 264 24.72 -5.61 -18.65
C GLY A 264 24.78 -5.23 -17.17
N GLU A 265 24.12 -4.12 -16.82
CA GLU A 265 23.99 -3.64 -15.45
C GLU A 265 23.20 -4.67 -14.60
N GLU A 266 23.89 -5.33 -13.67
CA GLU A 266 23.20 -6.03 -12.58
C GLU A 266 22.28 -5.03 -11.84
N PRO A 267 21.09 -5.44 -11.37
CA PRO A 267 20.25 -4.57 -10.56
C PRO A 267 21.05 -4.21 -9.30
N SER A 268 21.57 -2.98 -9.31
CA SER A 268 22.48 -2.49 -8.29
C SER A 268 21.91 -2.69 -6.88
N GLU A 269 22.79 -2.94 -5.90
CA GLU A 269 22.47 -3.10 -4.47
C GLU A 269 21.67 -1.91 -3.87
N ASP A 270 21.54 -0.84 -4.64
CA ASP A 270 20.76 0.35 -4.36
C ASP A 270 19.24 0.14 -4.52
N ASN A 271 18.79 -0.87 -5.28
CA ASN A 271 17.36 -1.12 -5.55
C ASN A 271 16.61 -1.72 -4.34
N GLU A 272 17.22 -2.65 -3.59
CA GLU A 272 16.59 -3.25 -2.40
C GLU A 272 16.49 -2.27 -1.22
N VAL A 273 17.49 -1.40 -1.10
CA VAL A 273 17.49 -0.31 -0.11
C VAL A 273 16.44 0.73 -0.48
N ALA A 274 16.27 1.01 -1.78
CA ALA A 274 15.23 1.91 -2.28
C ALA A 274 13.80 1.36 -2.02
N GLU A 275 13.56 0.06 -2.15
CA GLU A 275 12.25 -0.55 -1.85
C GLU A 275 11.86 -0.43 -0.38
N GLN A 276 12.79 -0.65 0.56
CA GLN A 276 12.50 -0.50 2.00
C GLN A 276 12.19 0.95 2.38
N ILE A 277 12.88 1.89 1.77
CA ILE A 277 12.68 3.34 1.93
C ILE A 277 11.34 3.77 1.32
N ALA A 278 10.99 3.25 0.14
CA ALA A 278 9.71 3.51 -0.52
C ALA A 278 8.53 2.98 0.31
N TYR A 279 8.69 1.84 0.97
CA TYR A 279 7.68 1.26 1.86
C TYR A 279 7.37 2.14 3.08
N GLU A 280 8.39 2.74 3.70
CA GLU A 280 8.23 3.67 4.83
C GLU A 280 7.57 5.00 4.40
N GLN A 281 7.81 5.44 3.16
CA GLN A 281 7.19 6.63 2.56
C GLN A 281 5.71 6.43 2.19
N MET A 282 5.28 5.21 1.85
CA MET A 282 3.89 4.93 1.44
C MET A 282 2.84 5.17 2.54
N PHE A 283 3.23 5.13 3.82
CA PHE A 283 2.30 5.29 4.95
C PHE A 283 2.47 6.62 5.72
N GLY A 284 3.36 7.51 5.26
CA GLY A 284 3.52 8.84 5.84
C GLY A 284 2.44 9.79 5.33
N LEU A 285 1.61 10.34 6.23
CA LEU A 285 0.71 11.45 5.88
C LEU A 285 1.54 12.64 5.37
N GLN A 286 1.44 12.93 4.08
CA GLN A 286 2.12 14.08 3.48
C GLN A 286 1.39 15.36 3.87
N GLU A 287 2.07 16.23 4.61
CA GLU A 287 1.57 17.59 4.83
C GLU A 287 1.63 18.37 3.51
N THR A 288 0.47 18.75 3.01
CA THR A 288 0.33 19.59 1.82
C THR A 288 0.48 21.07 2.17
N GLU A 289 0.78 21.90 1.17
CA GLU A 289 0.78 23.37 1.31
C GLU A 289 -0.52 23.87 1.96
N MET A 290 -1.65 23.29 1.53
CA MET A 290 -2.98 23.58 2.07
C MET A 290 -3.17 23.15 3.53
N SER A 291 -2.55 22.05 3.96
CA SER A 291 -2.58 21.61 5.36
C SER A 291 -1.85 22.61 6.27
N ILE A 292 -0.72 23.13 5.80
CA ILE A 292 0.05 24.13 6.54
C ILE A 292 -0.69 25.47 6.57
N LEU A 293 -1.23 25.92 5.43
CA LEU A 293 -2.02 27.15 5.34
C LEU A 293 -3.20 27.17 6.32
N ARG A 294 -3.91 26.05 6.48
CA ARG A 294 -5.04 25.93 7.42
C ARG A 294 -4.64 25.99 8.90
N THR A 295 -3.37 25.77 9.22
CA THR A 295 -2.85 25.91 10.58
C THR A 295 -2.63 27.38 10.94
N PHE A 296 -2.32 28.22 9.95
CA PHE A 296 -1.97 29.64 10.15
C PHE A 296 -3.10 30.61 9.79
N ILE A 297 -3.97 30.23 8.85
CA ILE A 297 -5.09 31.04 8.40
C ILE A 297 -6.36 30.45 8.98
N GLU A 298 -6.95 31.18 9.93
CA GLU A 298 -8.22 30.80 10.52
C GLU A 298 -9.33 30.83 9.45
N PRO A 299 -10.30 29.89 9.50
CA PRO A 299 -11.51 29.91 8.69
C PRO A 299 -12.27 31.24 8.66
N SER A 300 -12.19 32.02 9.75
CA SER A 300 -12.81 33.35 9.87
C SER A 300 -12.26 34.37 8.87
N CYS A 301 -11.03 34.16 8.37
CA CYS A 301 -10.34 35.01 7.42
C CYS A 301 -10.59 34.62 5.96
N GLN A 302 -11.45 33.64 5.68
CA GLN A 302 -11.68 33.10 4.34
C GLN A 302 -13.14 33.28 3.91
N ILE A 303 -13.33 33.61 2.64
CA ILE A 303 -14.64 33.76 2.01
C ILE A 303 -14.75 32.77 0.87
N LEU A 304 -15.90 32.11 0.76
CA LEU A 304 -16.20 31.24 -0.36
C LEU A 304 -16.38 32.06 -1.64
N ILE A 305 -15.74 31.62 -2.72
CA ILE A 305 -15.95 32.24 -4.03
C ILE A 305 -17.36 31.85 -4.48
N PRO A 306 -18.23 32.82 -4.85
CA PRO A 306 -19.55 32.50 -5.35
C PRO A 306 -19.43 31.64 -6.60
N LYS A 307 -20.26 30.60 -6.71
CA LYS A 307 -20.40 29.83 -7.93
C LYS A 307 -21.33 30.60 -8.89
N ASP A 308 -20.99 30.64 -10.16
CA ASP A 308 -21.78 31.33 -11.21
C ASP A 308 -23.07 30.59 -11.60
N GLU A 309 -23.54 29.62 -10.80
CA GLU A 309 -24.78 28.91 -11.09
C GLU A 309 -25.99 29.68 -10.56
N ASP A 310 -27.02 29.80 -11.39
CA ASP A 310 -28.27 30.51 -11.05
C ASP A 310 -29.04 29.84 -9.89
N PHE A 311 -28.77 28.57 -9.56
CA PHE A 311 -29.48 27.80 -8.52
C PHE A 311 -28.58 26.84 -7.70
N PRO A 312 -27.60 27.36 -6.93
CA PRO A 312 -26.54 26.55 -6.31
C PRO A 312 -27.04 25.57 -5.22
N TYR A 313 -28.24 25.79 -4.67
CA TYR A 313 -28.83 24.94 -3.63
C TYR A 313 -29.58 23.72 -4.19
N VAL A 314 -30.00 23.76 -5.46
CA VAL A 314 -30.73 22.66 -6.10
C VAL A 314 -29.74 21.58 -6.52
N THR A 315 -28.60 21.97 -7.08
CA THR A 315 -27.51 21.07 -7.49
C THR A 315 -26.90 20.28 -6.32
N ALA A 316 -26.92 20.85 -5.09
CA ALA A 316 -26.45 20.19 -3.87
C ALA A 316 -27.45 19.17 -3.28
N LEU A 317 -28.73 19.23 -3.68
CA LEU A 317 -29.78 18.28 -3.28
C LEU A 317 -29.92 17.11 -4.27
N LEU A 318 -29.28 17.20 -5.44
CA LEU A 318 -29.19 16.13 -6.41
C LEU A 318 -28.11 15.12 -5.96
N ALA A 319 -28.47 13.84 -5.94
CA ALA A 319 -27.53 12.75 -5.64
C ALA A 319 -26.37 12.77 -6.66
N GLY A 320 -25.15 12.49 -6.19
CA GLY A 320 -23.90 12.65 -6.96
C GLY A 320 -23.83 11.91 -8.29
N ASP A 321 -24.70 10.92 -8.52
CA ASP A 321 -24.76 10.11 -9.74
C ASP A 321 -25.28 10.89 -10.97
N MET A 322 -25.71 12.15 -10.83
CA MET A 322 -26.13 13.01 -11.95
C MET A 322 -25.18 14.18 -12.24
N GLN A 323 -23.99 14.23 -11.64
CA GLN A 323 -23.03 15.34 -11.84
C GLN A 323 -21.99 15.08 -12.96
N ASP A 324 -21.86 13.85 -13.49
CA ASP A 324 -20.77 13.49 -14.42
C ASP A 324 -21.09 13.63 -15.92
N GLU A 325 -22.27 14.12 -16.30
CA GLU A 325 -22.63 14.27 -17.71
C GLU A 325 -22.59 15.74 -18.15
N GLY A 326 -21.38 16.24 -18.45
CA GLY A 326 -21.22 17.40 -19.34
C GLY A 326 -20.07 18.36 -19.02
N GLU A 327 -18.91 18.17 -19.65
CA GLU A 327 -18.40 19.01 -20.75
C GLU A 327 -16.87 18.88 -20.88
N ASP A 328 -16.45 18.09 -21.86
CA ASP A 328 -15.16 18.26 -22.52
C ASP A 328 -15.15 19.59 -23.29
N THR A 329 -14.55 20.65 -22.73
CA THR A 329 -14.08 21.78 -23.54
C THR A 329 -12.62 22.14 -23.26
N LYS A 330 -11.89 22.25 -24.38
CA LYS A 330 -10.43 22.34 -24.55
C LYS A 330 -9.77 23.56 -23.86
N PRO A 331 -8.45 23.53 -23.62
CA PRO A 331 -7.73 24.62 -22.99
C PRO A 331 -7.58 25.83 -23.93
N SER A 332 -8.10 26.99 -23.55
CA SER A 332 -7.90 28.26 -24.27
C SER A 332 -6.63 28.98 -23.80
N THR A 333 -5.75 29.25 -24.77
CA THR A 333 -4.53 30.07 -24.73
C THR A 333 -4.80 31.55 -24.40
N PRO A 334 -3.78 32.33 -23.97
CA PRO A 334 -3.96 33.68 -23.45
C PRO A 334 -4.04 34.71 -24.58
N ILE A 335 -5.06 35.59 -24.56
CA ILE A 335 -5.19 36.69 -25.51
C ILE A 335 -4.58 37.96 -24.92
N ASN A 336 -3.58 38.46 -25.63
CA ASN A 336 -2.82 39.68 -25.41
C ASN A 336 -3.69 40.91 -25.73
N GLY A 337 -3.71 41.92 -24.84
CA GLY A 337 -4.51 43.13 -25.00
C GLY A 337 -3.89 44.11 -26.01
N GLY A 338 -4.55 44.27 -27.16
CA GLY A 338 -4.29 45.35 -28.12
C GLY A 338 -5.56 46.15 -28.33
N GLY A 339 -5.61 47.36 -27.78
CA GLY A 339 -6.73 48.28 -27.94
C GLY A 339 -6.67 49.02 -29.27
N THR A 340 -7.83 49.15 -29.92
CA THR A 340 -8.08 50.15 -30.96
C THR A 340 -9.42 50.82 -30.70
N MET A 341 -9.36 52.14 -30.53
CA MET A 341 -10.52 53.03 -30.48
C MET A 341 -11.21 53.12 -31.84
N GLY A 342 -12.53 53.24 -31.83
CA GLY A 342 -13.36 53.60 -32.99
C GLY A 342 -14.76 54.03 -32.55
N ALA A 343 -15.06 55.29 -32.81
CA ALA A 343 -16.14 56.09 -32.23
C ALA A 343 -17.52 55.94 -32.89
N SER A 344 -18.57 56.27 -32.12
CA SER A 344 -19.62 57.26 -32.43
C SER A 344 -21.03 56.75 -32.12
N LYS A 345 -21.61 57.22 -31.01
CA LYS A 345 -22.53 58.37 -31.00
C LYS A 345 -22.67 58.96 -29.61
#